data_AF-A0A8S1EX36-F1
#
_entry.id   AF-A0A8S1EX36-F1
#
_cell.length_a   1.000
_cell.length_b   1.000
_cell.length_c   1.000
_cell.angle_alpha   90.00
_cell.angle_beta   90.00
_cell.angle_gamma   90.00
#
_symmetry.space_group_name_H-M   'P 1'
#
loop_
_entity.id
_entity.type
_entity.pdbx_description
1 polymer ?
#
loop_
_entity_poly.entity_id
_entity_poly.type
_entity_poly.pdbx_seq_one_letter_code
_entity_poly.pdbx_strand_id
1 'polypeptide(L)'
;MQLLFLRVFILSGFIFYGFVALKCYEGSRGIVNGEDSKNFVENLCDENMQYCFESYNTNLTEVTASCQSMGTDPKLLEVCKMDGMCKNRTDIDVTVCCCTTDLCNLQDDLKPTPETPSDVDNMTSAERFLENTNSTNDS
;
A
#
# COMPACT_ATOMS: atom_id res chain seq x y z
N MET A 1 -23.82 14.47 51.10
CA MET A 1 -23.79 13.70 49.83
C MET A 1 -24.19 14.60 48.67
N GLN A 2 -23.26 15.29 48.02
CA GLN A 2 -23.41 15.85 46.65
C GLN A 2 -22.12 16.56 46.26
N LEU A 3 -21.06 15.78 46.05
CA LEU A 3 -19.81 16.25 45.46
C LEU A 3 -19.16 15.12 44.67
N LEU A 4 -20.00 14.36 43.95
CA LEU A 4 -19.58 13.16 43.22
C LEU A 4 -20.19 13.08 41.81
N PHE A 5 -20.45 14.22 41.17
CA PHE A 5 -20.96 14.26 39.79
C PHE A 5 -20.24 15.28 38.91
N LEU A 6 -18.92 15.46 39.10
CA LEU A 6 -18.12 16.28 38.19
C LEU A 6 -16.74 15.69 37.92
N ARG A 7 -16.65 14.38 37.72
CA ARG A 7 -15.43 13.68 37.28
C ARG A 7 -15.71 12.49 36.36
N VAL A 8 -16.70 12.59 35.47
CA VAL A 8 -17.03 11.48 34.54
C VAL A 8 -16.92 11.86 33.05
N PHE A 9 -16.61 13.11 32.70
CA PHE A 9 -16.59 13.54 31.29
C PHE A 9 -15.20 13.70 30.64
N ILE A 10 -14.08 13.40 31.33
CA ILE A 10 -12.72 13.53 30.73
C ILE A 10 -12.14 12.16 30.28
N LEU A 11 -12.93 11.09 30.26
CA LEU A 11 -12.47 9.74 29.85
C LEU A 11 -13.08 9.24 28.53
N SER A 12 -13.93 10.02 27.87
CA SER A 12 -14.59 9.67 26.60
C SER A 12 -13.83 10.16 25.35
N GLY A 13 -12.53 10.43 25.49
CA GLY A 13 -11.67 10.93 24.41
C GLY A 13 -10.64 9.89 23.95
N PHE A 14 -10.94 8.59 24.04
CA PHE A 14 -10.19 7.58 23.29
C PHE A 14 -10.52 7.79 21.81
N ILE A 15 -9.85 8.77 21.21
CA ILE A 15 -9.75 8.92 19.78
C ILE A 15 -9.04 7.65 19.31
N PHE A 16 -9.81 6.70 18.79
CA PHE A 16 -9.29 5.63 17.96
C PHE A 16 -8.71 6.30 16.70
N TYR A 17 -7.47 6.77 16.80
CA TYR A 17 -6.63 6.99 15.64
C TYR A 17 -6.43 5.61 15.03
N GLY A 18 -7.29 5.25 14.07
CA GLY A 18 -7.04 4.11 13.21
C GLY A 18 -5.70 4.35 12.54
N PHE A 19 -4.71 3.49 12.80
CA PHE A 19 -3.49 3.46 12.03
C PHE A 19 -3.92 3.14 10.60
N VAL A 20 -3.86 4.12 9.70
CA VAL A 20 -4.02 3.88 8.28
C VAL A 20 -2.82 3.02 7.88
N ALA A 21 -3.09 1.79 7.43
CA ALA A 21 -2.04 0.89 6.98
C ALA A 21 -1.42 1.46 5.70
N LEU A 22 -0.09 1.57 5.70
CA LEU A 22 0.72 2.06 4.59
C LEU A 22 0.56 1.15 3.37
N LYS A 23 0.49 1.71 2.18
CA LYS A 23 0.57 0.94 0.93
C LYS A 23 1.96 1.07 0.32
N CYS A 24 2.53 -0.04 -0.13
CA CYS A 24 3.80 -0.04 -0.89
C CYS A 24 3.66 -0.89 -2.15
N TYR A 25 4.59 -0.74 -3.08
CA TYR A 25 4.78 -1.75 -4.11
C TYR A 25 5.54 -2.95 -3.51
N GLU A 26 5.13 -4.15 -3.92
CA GLU A 26 5.80 -5.40 -3.63
C GLU A 26 6.10 -6.17 -4.91
N GLY A 27 7.27 -6.80 -4.97
CA GLY A 27 7.67 -7.64 -6.08
C GLY A 27 9.11 -7.40 -6.49
N SER A 28 9.48 -7.94 -7.64
CA SER A 28 10.82 -7.78 -8.21
C SER A 28 10.81 -7.70 -9.73
N ARG A 29 11.95 -7.23 -10.25
CA ARG A 29 12.38 -7.35 -11.63
C ARG A 29 13.70 -8.09 -11.66
N GLY A 30 13.88 -8.97 -12.63
CA GLY A 30 15.12 -9.70 -12.83
C GLY A 30 15.09 -10.55 -14.10
N ILE A 31 16.23 -11.15 -14.42
CA ILE A 31 16.33 -12.13 -15.50
C ILE A 31 15.89 -13.50 -15.00
N VAL A 32 14.77 -14.00 -15.50
CA VAL A 32 14.24 -15.33 -15.19
C VAL A 32 14.25 -16.14 -16.48
N ASN A 33 14.97 -17.27 -16.49
CA ASN A 33 15.13 -18.12 -17.68
C ASN A 33 15.66 -17.38 -18.94
N GLY A 34 16.48 -16.34 -18.75
CA GLY A 34 17.05 -15.54 -19.84
C GLY A 34 16.14 -14.42 -20.34
N GLU A 35 14.96 -14.25 -19.76
CA GLU A 35 14.00 -13.19 -20.11
C GLU A 35 13.89 -12.17 -18.97
N ASP A 36 13.76 -10.90 -19.32
CA ASP A 36 13.48 -9.83 -18.36
C ASP A 36 12.03 -9.94 -17.88
N SER A 37 11.86 -10.17 -16.59
CA SER A 37 10.56 -10.42 -15.97
C SER A 37 10.35 -9.48 -14.79
N LYS A 38 9.12 -8.98 -14.62
CA LYS A 38 8.70 -8.14 -13.49
C LYS A 38 7.32 -8.54 -12.96
N ASN A 39 7.10 -8.42 -11.65
CA ASN A 39 5.85 -8.83 -11.00
C ASN A 39 5.38 -7.87 -9.89
N PHE A 40 5.62 -6.56 -10.05
CA PHE A 40 5.21 -5.58 -9.06
C PHE A 40 3.69 -5.50 -8.90
N VAL A 41 3.23 -5.39 -7.65
CA VAL A 41 1.84 -5.20 -7.28
C VAL A 41 1.72 -4.16 -6.17
N GLU A 42 0.57 -3.49 -6.06
CA GLU A 42 0.25 -2.68 -4.89
C GLU A 42 -0.11 -3.61 -3.73
N ASN A 43 0.53 -3.43 -2.57
CA ASN A 43 0.24 -4.19 -1.36
C ASN A 43 -0.12 -3.25 -0.19
N LEU A 44 -1.07 -3.68 0.63
CA LEU A 44 -1.34 -3.07 1.93
C LEU A 44 -0.41 -3.70 2.97
N CYS A 45 0.46 -2.90 3.58
CA CYS A 45 1.45 -3.41 4.52
C CYS A 45 0.82 -3.91 5.82
N ASP A 46 1.45 -4.93 6.43
CA ASP A 46 1.03 -5.49 7.70
C ASP A 46 1.17 -4.48 8.87
N GLU A 47 0.54 -4.82 10.00
CA GLU A 47 0.69 -4.07 11.23
C GLU A 47 2.17 -3.89 11.60
N ASN A 48 2.56 -2.64 11.91
CA ASN A 48 3.93 -2.20 12.24
C ASN A 48 4.92 -2.09 11.08
N MET A 49 4.51 -2.40 9.85
CA MET A 49 5.29 -2.06 8.65
C MET A 49 5.03 -0.61 8.26
N GLN A 50 6.01 0.24 8.53
CA GLN A 50 5.90 1.70 8.38
C GLN A 50 6.81 2.26 7.28
N TYR A 51 7.49 1.38 6.55
CA TYR A 51 8.47 1.75 5.54
C TYR A 51 8.24 0.98 4.25
N CYS A 52 8.31 1.70 3.14
CA CYS A 52 8.43 1.10 1.82
C CYS A 52 9.91 1.14 1.41
N PHE A 53 10.46 -0.01 1.01
CA PHE A 53 11.81 -0.12 0.51
C PHE A 53 11.83 -0.42 -0.97
N GLU A 54 12.79 0.16 -1.68
CA GLU A 54 13.19 -0.20 -3.04
C GLU A 54 14.69 -0.51 -3.05
N SER A 55 15.11 -1.53 -3.78
CA SER A 55 16.53 -1.72 -4.10
C SER A 55 16.71 -1.95 -5.59
N TYR A 56 17.73 -1.37 -6.20
CA TYR A 56 18.00 -1.56 -7.61
C TYR A 56 19.48 -1.47 -7.95
N ASN A 57 19.88 -2.13 -9.05
CA ASN A 57 21.19 -1.92 -9.66
C ASN A 57 21.18 -0.73 -10.62
N THR A 58 22.36 -0.25 -11.05
CA THR A 58 22.47 0.96 -11.90
C THR A 58 21.70 0.90 -13.21
N ASN A 59 21.51 -0.29 -13.78
CA ASN A 59 20.78 -0.49 -15.05
C ASN A 59 19.30 -0.82 -14.86
N LEU A 60 18.80 -0.87 -13.61
CA LEU A 60 17.44 -1.26 -13.24
C LEU A 60 17.01 -2.64 -13.78
N THR A 61 17.96 -3.53 -14.05
CA THR A 61 17.70 -4.91 -14.50
C THR A 61 17.35 -5.81 -13.33
N GLU A 62 17.80 -5.45 -12.13
CA GLU A 62 17.44 -6.08 -10.87
C GLU A 62 16.83 -5.02 -9.97
N VAL A 63 15.56 -5.19 -9.62
CA VAL A 63 14.81 -4.26 -8.77
C VAL A 63 13.99 -5.07 -7.78
N THR A 64 13.92 -4.65 -6.52
CA THR A 64 12.99 -5.21 -5.54
C THR A 64 12.25 -4.10 -4.82
N ALA A 65 10.99 -4.35 -4.47
CA ALA A 65 10.15 -3.44 -3.71
C ALA A 65 9.45 -4.23 -2.60
N SER A 66 9.38 -3.68 -1.38
CA SER A 66 8.72 -4.35 -0.24
C SER A 66 8.22 -3.42 0.86
N CYS A 67 7.19 -3.86 1.58
CA CYS A 67 6.86 -3.34 2.91
C CYS A 67 7.90 -3.82 3.95
N GLN A 68 8.29 -2.95 4.90
CA GLN A 68 9.25 -3.27 5.95
C GLN A 68 8.86 -2.66 7.30
N SER A 69 9.32 -3.32 8.37
CA SER A 69 9.12 -2.90 9.76
C SER A 69 10.40 -2.36 10.39
N MET A 70 10.29 -1.76 11.59
CA MET A 70 11.46 -1.39 12.41
C MET A 70 12.28 -2.61 12.89
N GLY A 71 11.77 -3.83 12.76
CA GLY A 71 12.47 -5.08 13.11
C GLY A 71 13.39 -5.62 12.01
N THR A 72 13.41 -4.98 10.85
CA THR A 72 14.31 -5.29 9.73
C THR A 72 15.77 -5.03 10.13
N ASP A 73 16.73 -5.66 9.45
CA ASP A 73 18.17 -5.51 9.70
C ASP A 73 18.50 -4.02 10.01
N PRO A 74 19.11 -3.72 11.17
CA PRO A 74 19.41 -2.34 11.57
C PRO A 74 20.16 -1.53 10.51
N LYS A 75 20.96 -2.18 9.66
CA LYS A 75 21.69 -1.54 8.55
C LYS A 75 20.77 -1.09 7.42
N LEU A 76 19.70 -1.84 7.15
CA LEU A 76 18.66 -1.46 6.18
C LEU A 76 17.82 -0.30 6.73
N LEU A 77 17.47 -0.36 8.01
CA LEU A 77 16.70 0.69 8.67
C LEU A 77 17.46 2.03 8.80
N GLU A 78 18.79 2.00 8.79
CA GLU A 78 19.63 3.20 8.74
C GLU A 78 19.33 4.06 7.51
N VAL A 79 18.97 3.43 6.38
CA VAL A 79 18.63 4.14 5.13
C VAL A 79 17.40 5.03 5.31
N CYS A 80 16.42 4.62 6.10
CA CYS A 80 15.24 5.45 6.38
C CYS A 80 15.53 6.64 7.32
N LYS A 81 16.71 6.68 7.95
CA LYS A 81 17.09 7.71 8.93
C LYS A 81 18.08 8.74 8.38
N MET A 82 18.63 8.50 7.20
CA MET A 82 19.54 9.43 6.53
C MET A 82 18.79 10.43 5.65
N ASP A 83 19.42 11.57 5.41
CA ASP A 83 18.92 12.57 4.47
C ASP A 83 18.82 11.98 3.05
N GLY A 84 17.70 12.26 2.38
CA GLY A 84 17.39 11.72 1.06
C GLY A 84 16.93 10.26 1.04
N MET A 85 17.01 9.55 2.18
CA MET A 85 16.53 8.19 2.38
C MET A 85 16.99 7.16 1.33
N CYS A 86 18.15 7.38 0.71
CA CYS A 86 18.71 6.49 -0.31
C CYS A 86 20.22 6.34 -0.11
N LYS A 87 20.70 5.09 -0.19
CA LYS A 87 22.10 4.73 0.00
C LYS A 87 22.60 3.92 -1.18
N ASN A 88 23.55 4.47 -1.92
CA ASN A 88 24.26 3.76 -2.97
C ASN A 88 25.43 2.95 -2.37
N ARG A 89 25.51 1.67 -2.70
CA ARG A 89 26.58 0.73 -2.39
C ARG A 89 27.32 0.40 -3.68
N THR A 90 28.29 1.25 -4.03
CA THR A 90 29.10 1.07 -5.25
C THR A 90 29.99 -0.17 -5.20
N ASP A 91 30.22 -0.74 -4.01
CA ASP A 91 30.93 -2.00 -3.82
C ASP A 91 30.17 -3.22 -4.35
N ILE A 92 28.85 -3.13 -4.49
CA ILE A 92 27.98 -4.22 -4.96
C ILE A 92 26.97 -3.81 -6.05
N ASP A 93 27.09 -2.59 -6.60
CA ASP A 93 26.16 -2.03 -7.59
C ASP A 93 24.68 -2.10 -7.14
N VAL A 94 24.41 -1.72 -5.89
CA VAL A 94 23.04 -1.67 -5.36
C VAL A 94 22.78 -0.31 -4.73
N THR A 95 21.69 0.32 -5.14
CA THR A 95 21.10 1.45 -4.41
C THR A 95 19.90 0.95 -3.64
N VAL A 96 19.82 1.30 -2.35
CA VAL A 96 18.66 1.02 -1.51
C VAL A 96 18.02 2.33 -1.11
N CYS A 97 16.72 2.45 -1.34
CA CYS A 97 15.92 3.61 -0.98
C CYS A 97 14.81 3.22 -0.01
N CYS A 98 14.39 4.18 0.81
CA CYS A 98 13.31 4.06 1.77
C CYS A 98 12.38 5.26 1.68
N CYS A 99 11.10 5.05 1.95
CA CYS A 99 10.10 6.11 2.06
C CYS A 99 8.92 5.66 2.93
N THR A 100 8.05 6.59 3.32
CA THR A 100 6.99 6.37 4.33
C THR A 100 5.60 6.81 3.87
N THR A 101 5.42 7.08 2.57
CA THR A 101 4.14 7.48 1.98
C THR A 101 3.61 6.40 1.06
N ASP A 102 2.31 6.40 0.78
CA ASP A 102 1.72 5.37 -0.07
C ASP A 102 2.39 5.28 -1.45
N LEU A 103 2.69 4.05 -1.88
CA LEU A 103 3.15 3.69 -3.23
C LEU A 103 4.39 4.48 -3.69
N CYS A 104 5.31 4.76 -2.78
CA CYS A 104 6.48 5.61 -3.03
C CYS A 104 7.74 4.86 -3.49
N ASN A 105 7.80 3.54 -3.33
CA ASN A 105 9.01 2.73 -3.45
C ASN A 105 9.14 2.04 -4.82
N LEU A 106 8.84 2.74 -5.90
CA LEU A 106 9.03 2.20 -7.24
C LEU A 106 9.24 3.30 -8.28
N GLN A 107 10.25 3.12 -9.13
CA GLN A 107 10.47 3.99 -10.29
C GLN A 107 9.25 4.02 -11.22
N ASP A 108 8.97 5.19 -11.81
CA ASP A 108 7.76 5.42 -12.62
C ASP A 108 7.58 4.41 -13.77
N ASP A 109 8.66 4.06 -14.46
CA ASP A 109 8.65 3.10 -15.59
C ASP A 109 8.35 1.64 -15.18
N LEU A 110 8.45 1.35 -13.88
CA LEU A 110 8.22 0.02 -13.33
C LEU A 110 6.84 -0.13 -12.71
N LYS A 111 6.13 0.98 -12.48
CA LYS A 111 4.80 0.97 -11.89
C LYS A 111 3.84 0.12 -12.74
N PRO A 112 3.02 -0.74 -12.12
CA PRO A 112 1.95 -1.42 -12.80
C PRO A 112 1.03 -0.40 -13.47
N THR A 113 0.59 -0.70 -14.69
CA THR A 113 -0.49 0.08 -15.29
C THR A 113 -1.77 -0.24 -14.53
N PRO A 114 -2.54 0.77 -14.06
CA PRO A 114 -3.83 0.50 -13.44
C PRO A 114 -4.67 -0.35 -14.37
N GLU A 115 -5.12 -1.52 -13.91
CA GLU A 115 -6.12 -2.28 -14.65
C GLU A 115 -7.37 -1.40 -14.72
N THR A 116 -7.79 -1.07 -15.94
CA THR A 116 -9.07 -0.39 -16.14
C THR A 116 -10.14 -1.31 -15.57
N PRO A 117 -11.05 -0.85 -14.69
CA PRO A 117 -12.13 -1.69 -14.22
C PRO A 117 -12.87 -2.25 -15.43
N SER A 118 -12.87 -3.57 -15.58
CA SER A 118 -13.73 -4.21 -16.55
C SER A 118 -15.17 -4.09 -16.03
N ASP A 119 -15.89 -3.09 -16.52
CA ASP A 119 -17.34 -2.92 -16.31
C ASP A 119 -18.11 -4.04 -17.05
N VAL A 120 -17.95 -5.31 -16.65
CA VAL A 120 -18.75 -6.48 -17.05
C VAL A 120 -18.51 -7.54 -15.96
N ASP A 121 -19.32 -7.73 -14.92
CA ASP A 121 -20.69 -8.24 -14.98
C ASP A 121 -21.47 -8.02 -13.65
N ASN A 122 -22.63 -7.37 -13.80
CA ASN A 122 -23.96 -7.85 -13.39
C ASN A 122 -24.47 -7.69 -11.92
N MET A 123 -25.24 -6.61 -11.77
CA MET A 123 -26.54 -6.48 -11.07
C MET A 123 -26.66 -6.92 -9.61
N THR A 124 -26.59 -5.90 -8.75
CA THR A 124 -27.28 -5.78 -7.45
C THR A 124 -28.74 -6.23 -7.56
N SER A 125 -29.11 -7.24 -6.78
CA SER A 125 -30.48 -7.80 -6.71
C SER A 125 -31.47 -6.91 -5.93
N ALA A 126 -31.43 -5.59 -6.12
CA ALA A 126 -32.25 -4.64 -5.35
C ALA A 126 -33.30 -3.85 -6.16
N GLU A 127 -33.47 -4.10 -7.47
CA GLU A 127 -34.45 -3.36 -8.30
C GLU A 127 -35.55 -4.23 -8.93
N ARG A 128 -35.73 -5.48 -8.49
CA ARG A 128 -36.79 -6.37 -9.03
C ARG A 128 -38.16 -6.24 -8.36
N PHE A 129 -38.40 -5.24 -7.51
CA PHE A 129 -39.64 -5.12 -6.73
C PHE A 129 -40.54 -3.90 -7.05
N LEU A 130 -40.18 -3.06 -8.02
CA LEU A 130 -41.05 -1.92 -8.41
C LEU A 130 -41.65 -2.01 -9.81
N GLU A 131 -41.32 -3.03 -10.60
CA GLU A 131 -41.84 -3.19 -11.97
C GLU A 131 -42.82 -4.38 -12.10
N ASN A 132 -43.70 -4.56 -11.11
CA ASN A 132 -44.74 -5.61 -11.17
C ASN A 132 -46.14 -5.15 -10.73
N THR A 133 -46.40 -3.84 -10.69
CA THR A 133 -47.73 -3.30 -10.32
C THR A 133 -48.20 -2.15 -11.22
N ASN A 134 -47.99 -2.24 -12.53
CA ASN A 134 -48.78 -1.43 -13.47
C ASN A 134 -48.94 -2.12 -14.84
N SER A 135 -49.74 -3.18 -14.87
CA SER A 135 -50.44 -3.60 -16.09
C SER A 135 -51.89 -3.93 -15.73
N THR A 136 -52.68 -2.88 -15.54
CA THR A 136 -54.13 -2.95 -15.67
C THR A 136 -54.57 -1.57 -16.13
N ASN A 137 -54.85 -1.45 -17.43
CA ASN A 137 -55.82 -0.56 -18.09
C ASN A 137 -55.39 -0.34 -19.54
N ASP A 138 -55.95 -1.11 -20.47
CA ASP A 138 -56.48 -0.51 -21.69
C ASP A 138 -57.58 -1.39 -22.30
N SER A 139 -58.76 -0.76 -22.46
CA SER A 139 -59.85 -0.95 -23.44
C SER A 139 -60.34 -2.35 -23.81
#